data_AF-A0AAN8H180-F1
#
_entry.id   AF-A0AAN8H180-F1
#
_cell.length_a   1.000
_cell.length_b   1.000
_cell.length_c   1.000
_cell.angle_alpha   90.00
_cell.angle_beta   90.00
_cell.angle_gamma   90.00
#
_symmetry.space_group_name_H-M   'P 1'
#
loop_
_entity.id
_entity.type
_entity.pdbx_description
1 polymer ?
#
loop_
_entity_poly.entity_id
_entity_poly.type
_entity_poly.pdbx_seq_one_letter_code
_entity_poly.pdbx_strand_id
1 'polypeptide(L)'
;MFKEIHVSSPEETPVTHFHHGIKDLATTFFYMLVAMIMHAIIQEYVLDKINRKKHFSKTKHSKFNESGQLSAFYLFSAGWGASILTSENLLSNPVSLWEGYPHTLMPFQMKFYFICQLGYWLHALPELYFQKTKKEDIPRQLVYIFLYLVHIAGAYILK
;
A
#
# COMPACT_ATOMS: atom_id res chain seq x y z
N MET A 1 -0.44 -20.57 0.38
CA MET A 1 -0.35 -21.41 1.60
C MET A 1 0.74 -20.83 2.49
N PHE A 2 0.29 -19.97 3.40
CA PHE A 2 1.11 -19.37 4.45
C PHE A 2 1.48 -20.47 5.46
N LYS A 3 2.72 -20.51 5.93
CA LYS A 3 3.15 -21.51 6.92
C LYS A 3 3.06 -20.83 8.28
N GLU A 4 2.02 -21.16 9.03
CA GLU A 4 1.82 -20.70 10.40
C GLU A 4 2.82 -21.38 11.34
N ILE A 5 3.36 -20.64 12.30
CA ILE A 5 4.09 -21.19 13.42
C ILE A 5 3.39 -20.70 14.68
N HIS A 6 2.80 -21.63 15.44
CA HIS A 6 2.35 -21.36 16.79
C HIS A 6 3.54 -21.40 17.74
N VAL A 7 3.93 -20.25 18.25
CA VAL A 7 4.81 -20.17 19.43
C VAL A 7 3.89 -20.11 20.64
N SER A 8 3.88 -21.17 21.45
CA SER A 8 3.13 -21.23 22.69
C SER A 8 3.94 -20.60 23.83
N SER A 9 3.55 -19.39 24.25
CA SER A 9 3.86 -18.82 25.57
C SER A 9 2.54 -18.32 26.18
N PRO A 10 2.25 -18.57 27.47
CA PRO A 10 0.92 -18.35 28.02
C PRO A 10 0.73 -16.87 28.34
N GLU A 11 -0.20 -16.21 27.65
CA GLU A 11 -0.91 -14.95 27.99
C GLU A 11 -0.85 -13.78 27.00
N GLU A 12 -0.19 -13.89 25.85
CA GLU A 12 -0.29 -12.85 24.81
C GLU A 12 -0.96 -13.38 23.55
N THR A 13 -1.90 -12.60 23.02
CA THR A 13 -2.65 -12.85 21.78
C THR A 13 -1.72 -13.43 20.71
N PRO A 14 -2.07 -14.52 20.01
CA PRO A 14 -1.15 -15.22 19.12
C PRO A 14 -0.73 -14.30 17.96
N VAL A 15 0.43 -13.65 18.10
CA VAL A 15 1.03 -12.84 17.04
C VAL A 15 1.66 -13.81 16.05
N THR A 16 0.93 -14.09 14.96
CA THR A 16 1.43 -14.92 13.86
C THR A 16 2.57 -14.19 13.17
N HIS A 17 3.78 -14.74 13.24
CA HIS A 17 4.96 -14.25 12.55
C HIS A 17 5.12 -14.93 11.19
N PHE A 18 5.51 -14.17 10.16
CA PHE A 18 5.62 -14.68 8.79
C PHE A 18 7.03 -14.50 8.22
N HIS A 19 7.60 -15.57 7.67
CA HIS A 19 8.82 -15.49 6.87
C HIS A 19 8.60 -14.73 5.56
N HIS A 20 9.65 -14.05 5.10
CA HIS A 20 9.69 -13.47 3.75
C HIS A 20 9.89 -14.57 2.70
N GLY A 21 9.14 -14.53 1.61
CA GLY A 21 9.32 -15.49 0.53
C GLY A 21 8.71 -15.05 -0.79
N ILE A 22 9.07 -15.74 -1.88
CA ILE A 22 8.55 -15.48 -3.25
C ILE A 22 7.01 -15.55 -3.29
N LYS A 23 6.39 -16.25 -2.33
CA LYS A 23 4.93 -16.30 -2.16
C LYS A 23 4.32 -14.95 -1.77
N ASP A 24 5.09 -14.04 -1.17
CA ASP A 24 4.67 -12.67 -0.88
C ASP A 24 4.45 -11.91 -2.20
N LEU A 25 5.23 -12.18 -3.25
CA LEU A 25 5.03 -11.58 -4.57
C LEU A 25 3.68 -11.98 -5.18
N ALA A 26 3.28 -13.24 -5.07
CA ALA A 26 1.97 -13.71 -5.52
C ALA A 26 0.83 -13.07 -4.72
N THR A 27 1.05 -12.85 -3.43
CA THR A 27 0.10 -12.18 -2.54
C THR A 27 -0.03 -10.71 -2.90
N THR A 28 1.09 -10.01 -3.11
CA THR A 28 1.13 -8.62 -3.60
C THR A 28 0.45 -8.49 -4.96
N PHE A 29 0.68 -9.42 -5.89
CA PHE A 29 -0.01 -9.42 -7.18
C PHE A 29 -1.53 -9.59 -7.02
N PHE A 30 -1.98 -10.50 -6.15
CA PHE A 30 -3.40 -10.65 -5.87
C PHE A 30 -4.02 -9.37 -5.28
N TYR A 31 -3.36 -8.76 -4.29
CA TYR A 31 -3.85 -7.51 -3.68
C TYR A 31 -3.73 -6.31 -4.61
N MET A 32 -2.79 -6.31 -5.57
CA MET A 32 -2.75 -5.33 -6.66
C MET A 32 -4.01 -5.43 -7.52
N LEU A 33 -4.50 -6.63 -7.86
CA LEU A 33 -5.77 -6.80 -8.59
C LEU A 33 -6.96 -6.28 -7.78
N VAL A 34 -7.00 -6.57 -6.48
CA VAL A 34 -8.03 -6.03 -5.58
C VAL A 34 -7.96 -4.49 -5.56
N ALA A 35 -6.76 -3.92 -5.47
CA ALA A 35 -6.56 -2.47 -5.51
C ALA A 35 -7.03 -1.86 -6.84
N MET A 36 -6.77 -2.51 -7.99
CA MET A 36 -7.29 -2.09 -9.29
C MET A 36 -8.82 -2.04 -9.31
N ILE A 37 -9.49 -3.09 -8.81
CA ILE A 37 -10.96 -3.15 -8.79
C ILE A 37 -11.53 -2.08 -7.84
N MET A 38 -10.99 -1.99 -6.62
CA MET A 38 -11.41 -0.98 -5.65
C MET A 38 -11.24 0.43 -6.19
N HIS A 39 -10.12 0.69 -6.86
CA HIS A 39 -9.85 1.96 -7.49
C HIS A 39 -10.87 2.28 -8.59
N ALA A 40 -11.14 1.34 -9.50
CA ALA A 40 -12.15 1.51 -10.55
C ALA A 40 -13.54 1.81 -9.99
N ILE A 41 -13.95 1.12 -8.92
CA ILE A 41 -15.22 1.38 -8.22
C ILE A 41 -15.23 2.80 -7.63
N ILE A 42 -14.18 3.21 -6.92
CA ILE A 42 -14.11 4.56 -6.33
C ILE A 42 -14.19 5.64 -7.43
N GLN A 43 -13.53 5.43 -8.57
CA GLN A 43 -13.61 6.33 -9.72
C GLN A 43 -15.04 6.47 -10.24
N GLU A 44 -15.71 5.34 -10.51
CA GLU A 44 -17.07 5.32 -11.06
C GLU A 44 -18.12 5.90 -10.08
N TYR A 45 -18.04 5.55 -8.80
CA TYR A 45 -19.05 5.91 -7.81
C TYR A 45 -18.86 7.31 -7.22
N VAL A 46 -17.63 7.74 -7.00
CA VAL A 46 -17.32 9.02 -6.33
C VAL A 46 -16.94 10.08 -7.37
N LEU A 47 -15.90 9.83 -8.14
CA LEU A 47 -15.26 10.86 -8.97
C LEU A 47 -16.13 11.23 -10.17
N ASP A 48 -16.69 10.23 -10.87
CA ASP A 48 -17.64 10.49 -11.97
C ASP A 48 -18.93 11.15 -11.48
N LYS A 49 -19.38 10.85 -10.26
CA LYS A 49 -20.56 11.47 -9.66
C LYS A 49 -20.33 12.94 -9.32
N ILE A 50 -19.15 13.28 -8.78
CA ILE A 50 -18.75 14.67 -8.51
C ILE A 50 -18.54 15.43 -9.82
N ASN A 51 -17.93 14.79 -10.82
CA ASN A 51 -17.67 15.40 -12.12
C ASN A 51 -18.97 15.76 -12.86
N ARG A 52 -19.95 14.84 -12.89
CA ARG A 52 -21.29 15.11 -13.46
C ARG A 52 -21.98 16.31 -12.78
N LYS A 53 -21.73 16.54 -11.49
CA LYS A 53 -22.26 17.72 -10.76
C LYS A 53 -21.50 19.02 -11.07
N LYS A 54 -20.22 18.95 -11.42
CA LYS A 54 -19.32 20.12 -11.49
C LYS A 54 -18.89 20.52 -12.92
N HIS A 55 -19.34 19.81 -13.96
CA HIS A 55 -19.07 20.13 -15.38
C HIS A 55 -17.59 20.46 -15.67
N PHE A 56 -16.65 19.67 -15.15
CA PHE A 56 -15.24 19.93 -15.41
C PHE A 56 -14.85 19.58 -16.85
N SER A 57 -13.91 20.36 -17.41
CA SER A 57 -13.23 20.00 -18.66
C SER A 57 -12.42 18.70 -18.49
N LYS A 58 -12.28 17.92 -19.58
CA LYS A 58 -11.60 16.61 -19.60
C LYS A 58 -10.20 16.64 -18.95
N THR A 59 -9.45 17.73 -19.12
CA THR A 59 -8.11 17.91 -18.53
C THR A 59 -8.14 18.12 -17.02
N LYS A 60 -9.15 18.86 -16.50
CA LYS A 60 -9.32 19.05 -15.05
C LYS A 60 -9.81 17.78 -14.38
N HIS A 61 -10.63 17.00 -15.09
CA HIS A 61 -11.12 15.72 -14.62
C HIS A 61 -9.98 14.71 -14.36
N SER A 62 -9.08 14.53 -15.33
CA SER A 62 -7.96 13.60 -15.20
C SER A 62 -7.04 13.95 -14.01
N LYS A 63 -6.72 15.24 -13.81
CA LYS A 63 -5.90 15.67 -12.67
C LYS A 63 -6.62 15.54 -11.32
N PHE A 64 -7.93 15.80 -11.29
CA PHE A 64 -8.72 15.60 -10.08
C PHE A 64 -8.85 14.12 -9.71
N ASN A 65 -8.93 13.26 -10.72
CA ASN A 65 -9.02 11.82 -10.54
C ASN A 65 -7.74 11.23 -9.93
N GLU A 66 -6.58 11.58 -10.50
CA GLU A 66 -5.26 11.22 -9.98
C GLU A 66 -5.04 11.74 -8.55
N SER A 67 -5.37 13.02 -8.30
CA SER A 67 -5.24 13.61 -6.96
C SER A 67 -6.23 13.02 -5.95
N GLY A 68 -7.45 12.71 -6.38
CA GLY A 68 -8.51 12.16 -5.53
C GLY A 68 -8.15 10.77 -5.04
N GLN A 69 -7.73 9.89 -5.95
CA GLN A 69 -7.22 8.57 -5.63
C GLN A 69 -6.03 8.63 -4.65
N LEU A 70 -5.05 9.48 -4.93
CA LEU A 70 -3.86 9.62 -4.09
C LEU A 70 -4.21 10.12 -2.68
N SER A 71 -5.13 11.08 -2.57
CA SER A 71 -5.59 11.60 -1.28
C SER A 71 -6.34 10.55 -0.46
N ALA A 72 -7.23 9.78 -1.09
CA ALA A 72 -7.98 8.70 -0.41
C ALA A 72 -7.02 7.62 0.12
N PHE A 73 -6.03 7.25 -0.68
CA PHE A 73 -5.00 6.30 -0.27
C PHE A 73 -4.18 6.82 0.91
N TYR A 74 -3.69 8.06 0.86
CA TYR A 74 -2.88 8.60 1.95
C TYR A 74 -3.65 8.75 3.25
N LEU A 75 -4.92 9.16 3.22
CA LEU A 75 -5.73 9.26 4.44
C LEU A 75 -5.94 7.90 5.09
N PHE A 76 -6.28 6.89 4.28
CA PHE A 76 -6.46 5.52 4.75
C PHE A 76 -5.14 4.93 5.29
N SER A 77 -4.06 5.10 4.53
CA SER A 77 -2.71 4.67 4.89
C SER A 77 -2.21 5.34 6.18
N ALA A 78 -2.46 6.64 6.36
CA ALA A 78 -2.02 7.37 7.54
C ALA A 78 -2.78 6.88 8.79
N GLY A 79 -4.10 6.67 8.68
CA GLY A 79 -4.90 6.12 9.79
C GLY A 79 -4.46 4.72 10.19
N TRP A 80 -4.22 3.84 9.22
CA TRP A 80 -3.73 2.49 9.50
C TRP A 80 -2.29 2.50 10.03
N GLY A 81 -1.39 3.26 9.41
CA GLY A 81 -0.01 3.42 9.86
C GLY A 81 0.07 3.94 11.29
N ALA A 82 -0.76 4.92 11.66
CA ALA A 82 -0.86 5.40 13.03
C ALA A 82 -1.34 4.32 14.01
N SER A 83 -2.34 3.51 13.62
CA SER A 83 -2.83 2.38 14.43
C SER A 83 -1.73 1.35 14.71
N ILE A 84 -0.91 1.02 13.70
CA ILE A 84 0.25 0.13 13.86
C ILE A 84 1.28 0.76 14.80
N LEU A 85 1.55 2.06 14.64
CA LEU A 85 2.53 2.79 15.45
C LEU A 85 2.15 2.82 16.93
N THR A 86 0.85 2.94 17.24
CA THR A 86 0.32 2.86 18.61
C THR A 86 0.34 1.43 19.14
N SER A 87 -0.02 0.44 18.32
CA SER A 87 -0.06 -0.98 18.73
C SER A 87 1.32 -1.53 19.08
N GLU A 88 2.35 -1.10 18.37
CA GLU A 88 3.74 -1.52 18.57
C GLU A 88 4.50 -0.63 19.58
N ASN A 89 3.84 0.32 20.25
CA ASN A 89 4.46 1.32 21.15
C ASN A 89 5.67 2.07 20.54
N LEU A 90 5.73 2.17 19.22
CA LEU A 90 6.85 2.75 18.48
C LEU A 90 7.06 4.24 18.78
N LEU A 91 5.98 4.95 19.16
CA LEU A 91 6.05 6.34 19.61
C LEU A 91 6.76 6.50 20.95
N SER A 92 6.65 5.50 21.83
CA SER A 92 7.22 5.53 23.17
C SER A 92 8.61 4.90 23.23
N ASN A 93 8.91 3.94 22.35
CA ASN A 93 10.23 3.32 22.26
C ASN A 93 10.69 3.18 20.80
N PRO A 94 11.28 4.23 20.20
CA PRO A 94 11.78 4.18 18.83
C PRO A 94 12.97 3.23 18.66
N VAL A 95 13.65 2.87 19.77
CA VAL A 95 14.81 1.96 19.77
C VAL A 95 14.40 0.54 19.36
N SER A 96 13.15 0.16 19.63
CA SER A 96 12.57 -1.13 19.22
C SER A 96 12.60 -1.37 17.71
N LEU A 97 12.80 -0.33 16.89
CA LEU A 97 12.93 -0.47 15.43
C LEU A 97 14.18 -1.24 15.02
N TRP A 98 15.28 -1.12 15.78
CA TRP A 98 16.57 -1.76 15.46
C TRP A 98 17.03 -2.76 16.54
N GLU A 99 16.25 -2.94 17.59
CA GLU A 99 16.52 -3.89 18.66
C GLU A 99 16.28 -5.35 18.21
N GLY A 100 17.32 -6.19 18.16
CA GLY A 100 17.20 -7.59 17.70
C GLY A 100 17.44 -7.82 16.20
N TYR A 101 18.04 -6.84 15.51
CA TYR A 101 18.41 -6.96 14.11
C TYR A 101 19.38 -8.14 13.84
N PRO A 102 19.17 -8.96 12.79
CA PRO A 102 18.13 -8.86 11.77
C PRO A 102 16.79 -9.42 12.25
N HIS A 103 15.75 -8.60 12.10
CA HIS A 103 14.37 -9.00 12.41
C HIS A 103 13.91 -10.08 11.44
N THR A 104 13.57 -11.26 11.97
CA THR A 104 13.08 -12.39 11.15
C THR A 104 11.57 -12.59 11.27
N LEU A 105 10.92 -11.87 12.19
CA LEU A 105 9.57 -12.11 12.64
C LEU A 105 8.78 -10.79 12.62
N MET A 106 7.98 -10.56 11.57
CA MET A 106 7.10 -9.39 11.45
C MET A 106 5.64 -9.77 11.77
N PRO A 107 4.91 -8.96 12.56
CA PRO A 107 3.48 -9.18 12.82
C PRO A 107 2.66 -9.06 11.54
N PHE A 108 1.58 -9.85 11.45
CA PHE A 108 0.70 -9.90 10.28
C PHE A 108 0.26 -8.51 9.80
N GLN A 109 -0.19 -7.65 10.71
CA GLN A 109 -0.75 -6.34 10.37
C GLN A 109 0.29 -5.44 9.69
N MET A 110 1.54 -5.47 10.16
CA MET A 110 2.64 -4.71 9.57
C MET A 110 3.03 -5.28 8.21
N LYS A 111 3.15 -6.62 8.10
CA LYS A 111 3.42 -7.29 6.82
C LYS A 111 2.33 -7.01 5.79
N PHE A 112 1.07 -7.09 6.21
CA PHE A 112 -0.08 -6.83 5.35
C PHE A 112 -0.15 -5.36 4.92
N TYR A 113 0.17 -4.43 5.82
CA TYR A 113 0.30 -3.01 5.47
C TYR A 113 1.30 -2.79 4.35
N PHE A 114 2.51 -3.35 4.44
CA PHE A 114 3.51 -3.24 3.37
C PHE A 114 3.08 -3.89 2.06
N ILE A 115 2.45 -5.07 2.11
CA ILE A 115 1.92 -5.76 0.92
C ILE A 115 0.86 -4.90 0.23
N CYS A 116 -0.05 -4.28 0.99
CA CYS A 116 -1.07 -3.38 0.46
C CYS A 116 -0.45 -2.11 -0.16
N GLN A 117 0.58 -1.54 0.48
CA GLN A 117 1.32 -0.39 -0.05
C GLN A 117 1.99 -0.72 -1.39
N LEU A 118 2.71 -1.84 -1.46
CA LEU A 118 3.34 -2.31 -2.70
C LEU A 118 2.29 -2.62 -3.77
N GLY A 119 1.20 -3.29 -3.39
CA GLY A 119 0.08 -3.59 -4.29
C GLY A 119 -0.53 -2.34 -4.90
N TYR A 120 -0.67 -1.27 -4.11
CA TYR A 120 -1.16 0.02 -4.59
C TYR A 120 -0.18 0.69 -5.58
N TRP A 121 1.11 0.81 -5.23
CA TRP A 121 2.05 1.43 -6.16
C TRP A 121 2.23 0.62 -7.45
N LEU A 122 2.06 -0.71 -7.40
CA LEU A 122 2.02 -1.55 -8.59
C LEU A 122 0.72 -1.40 -9.39
N HIS A 123 -0.43 -1.17 -8.75
CA HIS A 123 -1.72 -1.00 -9.45
C HIS A 123 -1.68 0.25 -10.34
N ALA A 124 -0.90 1.27 -9.96
CA ALA A 124 -0.71 2.47 -10.75
C ALA A 124 -0.14 2.16 -12.15
N LEU A 125 0.65 1.10 -12.33
CA LEU A 125 1.24 0.75 -13.64
C LEU A 125 0.17 0.35 -14.69
N PRO A 126 -0.70 -0.65 -14.44
CA PRO A 126 -1.86 -0.92 -15.30
C PRO A 126 -2.77 0.29 -15.48
N GLU A 127 -2.94 1.09 -14.42
CA GLU A 127 -3.81 2.25 -14.45
C GLU A 127 -3.33 3.30 -15.46
N LEU A 128 -2.02 3.61 -15.49
CA LEU A 128 -1.43 4.51 -16.49
C LEU A 128 -1.68 4.03 -17.92
N TYR A 129 -1.66 2.70 -18.13
CA TYR A 129 -1.97 2.10 -19.41
C TYR A 129 -3.45 2.28 -19.79
N PHE A 130 -4.37 2.00 -18.86
CA PHE A 130 -5.82 2.12 -19.10
C PHE A 130 -6.30 3.56 -19.29
N GLN A 131 -5.72 4.51 -18.55
CA GLN A 131 -6.09 5.93 -18.63
C GLN A 131 -5.55 6.64 -19.88
N LYS A 132 -4.75 5.95 -20.71
CA LYS A 132 -4.11 6.50 -21.91
C LYS A 132 -3.36 7.80 -21.61
N THR A 133 -2.59 7.79 -20.51
CA THR A 133 -1.81 8.94 -20.09
C THR A 133 -0.91 9.42 -21.22
N LYS A 134 -0.73 10.74 -21.30
CA LYS A 134 0.08 11.34 -22.36
C LYS A 134 1.51 10.80 -22.29
N LYS A 135 2.09 10.49 -23.45
CA LYS A 135 3.45 9.94 -23.55
C LYS A 135 4.53 10.80 -22.88
N GLU A 136 4.29 12.11 -22.80
CA GLU A 136 5.17 13.07 -22.11
C GLU A 136 5.20 12.89 -20.58
N ASP A 137 4.10 12.44 -19.97
CA ASP A 137 3.94 12.33 -18.52
C ASP A 137 4.29 10.93 -17.99
N ILE A 138 4.21 9.89 -18.84
CA ILE A 138 4.55 8.49 -18.51
C ILE A 138 5.92 8.34 -17.84
N PRO A 139 7.05 8.84 -18.40
CA PRO A 139 8.36 8.62 -17.79
C PRO A 139 8.47 9.24 -16.39
N ARG A 140 7.84 10.40 -16.17
CA ARG A 140 7.83 11.06 -14.87
C ARG A 140 7.07 10.22 -13.83
N GLN A 141 5.89 9.72 -14.18
CA GLN A 141 5.09 8.90 -13.28
C GLN A 141 5.73 7.55 -13.00
N LEU A 142 6.40 6.93 -13.99
CA LEU A 142 7.15 5.69 -13.78
C LEU A 142 8.30 5.87 -12.78
N VAL A 143 9.07 6.94 -12.89
CA VAL A 143 10.13 7.26 -11.92
C VAL A 143 9.54 7.45 -10.53
N TYR A 144 8.42 8.17 -10.43
CA TYR A 144 7.71 8.37 -9.16
C TYR A 144 7.28 7.04 -8.54
N ILE A 145 6.57 6.19 -9.29
CA ILE A 145 6.14 4.85 -8.83
C ILE A 145 7.34 4.01 -8.38
N PHE A 146 8.42 3.99 -9.17
CA PHE A 146 9.61 3.22 -8.85
C PHE A 146 10.28 3.69 -7.55
N LEU A 147 10.39 5.01 -7.33
CA LEU A 147 10.93 5.57 -6.09
C LEU A 147 10.13 5.12 -4.86
N TYR A 148 8.80 5.13 -4.93
CA TYR A 148 7.98 4.63 -3.81
C TYR A 148 8.13 3.13 -3.60
N LEU A 149 8.14 2.34 -4.68
CA LEU A 149 8.35 0.89 -4.57
C LEU A 149 9.69 0.56 -3.93
N VAL A 150 10.77 1.23 -4.33
CA VAL A 150 12.10 1.04 -3.73
C VAL A 150 12.12 1.49 -2.28
N HIS A 151 11.51 2.62 -1.95
CA HIS A 151 11.46 3.11 -0.58
C HIS A 151 10.69 2.16 0.34
N ILE A 152 9.52 1.68 -0.11
CA ILE A 152 8.68 0.75 0.65
C ILE A 152 9.34 -0.63 0.75
N ALA A 153 9.93 -1.13 -0.33
CA ALA A 153 10.66 -2.40 -0.32
C ALA A 153 11.90 -2.33 0.58
N GLY A 154 12.64 -1.21 0.56
CA GLY A 154 13.76 -0.97 1.46
C GLY A 154 13.32 -0.95 2.93
N ALA A 155 12.23 -0.24 3.23
CA ALA A 155 11.64 -0.23 4.57
C ALA A 155 11.16 -1.63 5.00
N TYR A 156 10.61 -2.41 4.08
CA TYR A 156 10.16 -3.78 4.33
C TYR A 156 11.32 -4.75 4.59
N ILE A 157 12.46 -4.62 3.90
CA ILE A 157 13.63 -5.47 4.10
C ILE A 157 14.36 -5.13 5.40
N LEU A 158 14.36 -3.85 5.78
CA LEU A 158 15.04 -3.38 6.99
C LEU A 158 14.32 -3.82 8.28
N LYS A 159 13.04 -4.16 8.19
CA LYS A 159 12.16 -4.43 9.33
C LYS A 159 11.74 -5.90 9.38
#